data_AF-A0A533RV51-F1
#
_entry.id   AF-A0A533RV51-F1
#
_cell.length_a   1.000
_cell.length_b   1.000
_cell.length_c   1.000
_cell.angle_alpha   90.00
_cell.angle_beta   90.00
_cell.angle_gamma   90.00
#
_symmetry.space_group_name_H-M   'P 1'
#
loop_
_entity.id
_entity.type
_entity.pdbx_description
1 polymer ?
#
loop_
_entity_poly.entity_id
_entity_poly.type
_entity_poly.pdbx_seq_one_letter_code
_entity_poly.pdbx_strand_id
1 'polypeptide(L)'
;PDTHPAETIDPGIMVVPPRRSDMLERDKVASADAAAMALVLKLSQESITHYRDVSAVDETLCGGCASCVRTCAFGACTLDENGLSHVDIRRCRACGKCVVGCPVGARDIVSSPHDYLLEAVRELADVEAEGDKVLGFLCSGCGYPAADGASDFVAERGVGYPTSFLPLRIPCGGRLDTLYVLEAFKAGFDGVCVYRCREGHCHNLIGNLDMDRRINLLRTVLRSRNIDDARLRIVDISPFEGDRFVESVDAVYSTISTLVNGKGGPQ
;
A
#
# COMPACT_ATOMS: atom_id res chain seq x y z
N PRO A 1 -14.40 7.14 -2.23
CA PRO A 1 -14.32 8.02 -3.42
C PRO A 1 -15.44 7.62 -4.38
N ASP A 2 -16.36 8.55 -4.66
CA ASP A 2 -17.47 8.35 -5.59
C ASP A 2 -16.96 8.35 -7.04
N THR A 3 -16.10 7.39 -7.39
CA THR A 3 -15.70 7.18 -8.78
C THR A 3 -16.84 6.47 -9.48
N HIS A 4 -17.28 7.02 -10.60
CA HIS A 4 -18.27 6.37 -11.45
C HIS A 4 -17.79 4.94 -11.78
N PRO A 5 -18.66 3.92 -11.88
CA PRO A 5 -18.23 2.52 -12.12
C PRO A 5 -17.36 2.32 -13.37
N ALA A 6 -17.43 3.27 -14.31
CA ALA A 6 -16.66 3.29 -15.54
C ALA A 6 -15.39 4.16 -15.47
N GLU A 7 -15.08 4.79 -14.34
CA GLU A 7 -13.88 5.60 -14.15
C GLU A 7 -12.81 4.79 -13.40
N THR A 8 -11.55 4.88 -13.83
CA THR A 8 -10.44 4.27 -13.08
C THR A 8 -10.19 5.05 -11.78
N ILE A 9 -9.31 4.51 -10.94
CA ILE A 9 -8.76 5.26 -9.81
C ILE A 9 -7.97 6.52 -10.24
N ASP A 10 -7.52 6.57 -11.50
CA ASP A 10 -6.92 7.74 -12.11
C ASP A 10 -8.04 8.62 -12.71
N PRO A 11 -8.27 9.81 -12.14
CA PRO A 11 -9.43 10.62 -12.49
C PRO A 11 -9.38 11.09 -13.93
N GLY A 12 -10.52 11.02 -14.61
CA GLY A 12 -10.65 11.38 -16.02
C GLY A 12 -10.20 10.28 -17.00
N ILE A 13 -9.70 9.14 -16.49
CA ILE A 13 -9.48 7.95 -17.31
C ILE A 13 -10.68 7.03 -17.15
N MET A 14 -11.39 6.82 -18.25
CA MET A 14 -12.55 5.94 -18.29
C MET A 14 -12.16 4.55 -18.79
N VAL A 15 -12.72 3.52 -18.19
CA VAL A 15 -12.62 2.13 -18.65
C VAL A 15 -13.90 1.77 -19.38
N VAL A 16 -13.74 1.34 -20.63
CA VAL A 16 -14.71 0.47 -21.27
C VAL A 16 -14.13 -0.93 -21.16
N PRO A 17 -14.75 -1.85 -20.41
CA PRO A 17 -14.19 -3.17 -20.17
C PRO A 17 -13.84 -3.84 -21.50
N PRO A 18 -12.68 -4.53 -21.59
CA PRO A 18 -12.30 -5.21 -22.81
C PRO A 18 -13.36 -6.25 -23.19
N ARG A 19 -13.45 -6.57 -24.48
CA ARG A 19 -14.35 -7.62 -25.00
C ARG A 19 -14.11 -8.93 -24.26
N ARG A 20 -14.86 -9.20 -23.19
CA ARG A 20 -14.96 -10.55 -22.63
C ARG A 20 -15.90 -11.36 -23.53
N SER A 21 -15.52 -12.61 -23.81
CA SER A 21 -16.24 -13.50 -24.74
C SER A 21 -17.61 -13.92 -24.22
N ASP A 22 -17.83 -13.81 -22.92
CA ASP A 22 -19.06 -14.16 -22.19
C ASP A 22 -20.07 -12.99 -22.09
N MET A 23 -19.68 -11.76 -22.42
CA MET A 23 -20.58 -10.61 -22.39
C MET A 23 -21.46 -10.52 -23.64
N LEU A 24 -22.76 -10.31 -23.43
CA LEU A 24 -23.70 -10.00 -24.51
C LEU A 24 -23.35 -8.65 -25.15
N GLU A 25 -23.63 -8.52 -26.45
CA GLU A 25 -23.32 -7.28 -27.18
C GLU A 25 -24.00 -6.04 -26.58
N ARG A 26 -25.24 -6.20 -26.06
CA ARG A 26 -25.96 -5.11 -25.39
C ARG A 26 -25.20 -4.57 -24.17
N ASP A 27 -24.56 -5.45 -23.40
CA ASP A 27 -23.91 -5.07 -22.15
C ASP A 27 -22.60 -4.32 -22.45
N LYS A 28 -21.97 -4.62 -23.60
CA LYS A 28 -20.82 -3.87 -24.12
C LYS A 28 -21.22 -2.45 -24.53
N VAL A 29 -22.31 -2.32 -25.29
CA VAL A 29 -22.86 -1.00 -25.69
C VAL A 29 -23.24 -0.20 -24.44
N ALA A 30 -23.94 -0.80 -23.48
CA ALA A 30 -24.31 -0.14 -22.24
C ALA A 30 -23.09 0.34 -21.44
N SER A 31 -22.02 -0.46 -21.37
CA SER A 31 -20.78 -0.07 -20.68
C SER A 31 -20.06 1.10 -21.38
N ALA A 32 -20.06 1.09 -22.71
CA ALA A 32 -19.49 2.19 -23.50
C ALA A 32 -20.29 3.49 -23.33
N ASP A 33 -21.62 3.41 -23.39
CA ASP A 33 -22.51 4.55 -23.17
C ASP A 33 -22.35 5.12 -21.75
N ALA A 34 -22.25 4.26 -20.74
CA ALA A 34 -22.02 4.68 -19.36
C ALA A 34 -20.68 5.43 -19.19
N ALA A 35 -19.60 4.92 -19.81
CA ALA A 35 -18.30 5.58 -19.80
C ALA A 35 -18.33 6.94 -20.52
N ALA A 36 -18.98 7.00 -21.69
CA ALA A 36 -19.13 8.23 -22.46
C ALA A 36 -19.96 9.27 -21.70
N MET A 37 -21.08 8.88 -21.12
CA MET A 37 -21.95 9.78 -20.35
C MET A 37 -21.23 10.35 -19.13
N ALA A 38 -20.53 9.50 -18.37
CA ALA A 38 -19.75 9.96 -17.21
C ALA A 38 -18.64 10.94 -17.62
N LEU A 39 -17.97 10.71 -18.75
CA LEU A 39 -16.98 11.65 -19.28
C LEU A 39 -17.63 12.98 -19.69
N VAL A 40 -18.76 12.94 -20.42
CA VAL A 40 -19.49 14.14 -20.84
C VAL A 40 -19.95 14.95 -19.63
N LEU A 41 -20.50 14.29 -18.60
CA LEU A 41 -20.90 14.95 -17.35
C LEU A 41 -19.71 15.66 -16.70
N LYS A 42 -18.53 15.03 -16.70
CA LYS A 42 -17.32 15.61 -16.12
C LYS A 42 -16.79 16.79 -16.93
N LEU A 43 -16.78 16.68 -18.26
CA LEU A 43 -16.33 17.73 -19.18
C LEU A 43 -17.31 18.92 -19.27
N SER A 44 -18.58 18.69 -18.95
CA SER A 44 -19.61 19.75 -18.95
C SER A 44 -19.53 20.65 -17.70
N GLN A 45 -18.74 20.28 -16.69
CA GLN A 45 -18.54 21.09 -15.50
C GLN A 45 -17.60 22.27 -15.81
N GLU A 46 -17.91 23.45 -15.26
CA GLU A 46 -17.03 24.63 -15.37
C GLU A 46 -15.67 24.42 -14.69
N SER A 47 -15.64 23.60 -13.64
CA SER A 47 -14.41 23.21 -12.95
C SER A 47 -14.54 21.79 -12.40
N ILE A 48 -13.42 21.09 -12.35
CA ILE A 48 -13.33 19.74 -11.80
C ILE A 48 -12.47 19.84 -10.53
N THR A 49 -13.06 19.50 -9.39
CA THR A 49 -12.31 19.38 -8.14
C THR A 49 -11.78 17.97 -7.99
N HIS A 50 -10.47 17.84 -7.75
CA HIS A 50 -9.86 16.55 -7.50
C HIS A 50 -9.07 16.54 -6.20
N TYR A 51 -9.52 15.74 -5.24
CA TYR A 51 -8.79 15.53 -3.98
C TYR A 51 -7.53 14.72 -4.24
N ARG A 52 -6.37 15.29 -3.93
CA ARG A 52 -5.09 14.60 -4.03
C ARG A 52 -4.37 14.66 -2.71
N ASP A 53 -3.99 13.49 -2.24
CA ASP A 53 -2.95 13.39 -1.24
C ASP A 53 -1.63 13.82 -1.85
N VAL A 54 -0.87 14.58 -1.07
CA VAL A 54 0.43 15.11 -1.48
C VAL A 54 1.43 14.93 -0.35
N SER A 55 2.70 14.91 -0.74
CA SER A 55 3.77 15.10 0.22
C SER A 55 3.92 16.58 0.54
N ALA A 56 4.25 16.91 1.78
CA ALA A 56 4.65 18.24 2.21
C ALA A 56 6.11 18.24 2.70
N VAL A 57 6.69 19.43 2.81
CA VAL A 57 8.03 19.64 3.36
C VAL A 57 7.91 20.47 4.65
N ASP A 58 8.72 20.14 5.64
CA ASP A 58 9.04 21.04 6.74
C ASP A 58 10.32 21.80 6.39
N GLU A 59 10.18 23.09 6.10
CA GLU A 59 11.29 23.96 5.71
C GLU A 59 12.29 24.18 6.85
N THR A 60 11.86 24.06 8.11
CA THR A 60 12.74 24.25 9.28
C THR A 60 13.70 23.09 9.48
N LEU A 61 13.34 21.90 8.99
CA LEU A 61 14.17 20.69 9.04
C LEU A 61 14.93 20.44 7.73
N CYS A 62 14.50 21.05 6.62
CA CYS A 62 15.03 20.73 5.30
C CYS A 62 16.47 21.25 5.10
N GLY A 63 17.44 20.34 5.04
CA GLY A 63 18.85 20.67 4.75
C GLY A 63 19.24 20.67 3.26
N GLY A 64 18.29 20.64 2.31
CA GLY A 64 18.60 20.78 0.88
C GLY A 64 19.40 19.65 0.19
N CYS A 65 19.46 18.44 0.76
CA CYS A 65 20.31 17.34 0.25
C CYS A 65 19.88 16.71 -1.10
N ALA A 66 18.72 17.12 -1.65
CA ALA A 66 18.11 16.60 -2.88
C ALA A 66 17.84 15.08 -2.95
N SER A 67 17.92 14.32 -1.85
CA SER A 67 17.53 12.88 -1.82
C SER A 67 16.13 12.66 -2.38
N CYS A 68 15.27 13.59 -2.01
CA CYS A 68 13.87 13.64 -2.26
C CYS A 68 13.54 13.96 -3.75
N VAL A 69 14.45 14.67 -4.45
CA VAL A 69 14.45 14.90 -5.90
C VAL A 69 14.87 13.62 -6.62
N ARG A 70 15.99 13.01 -6.20
CA ARG A 70 16.56 11.80 -6.83
C ARG A 70 15.64 10.59 -6.76
N THR A 71 14.90 10.43 -5.65
CA THR A 71 14.02 9.27 -5.46
C THR A 71 12.66 9.39 -6.20
N CYS A 72 12.25 10.61 -6.58
CA CYS A 72 10.94 10.85 -7.14
C CYS A 72 10.87 10.42 -8.62
N ALA A 73 10.21 9.31 -8.89
CA ALA A 73 10.02 8.81 -10.26
C ALA A 73 9.12 9.71 -11.13
N PHE A 74 8.40 10.66 -10.52
CA PHE A 74 7.45 11.56 -11.18
C PHE A 74 8.02 12.96 -11.43
N GLY A 75 9.24 13.23 -10.98
CA GLY A 75 9.81 14.58 -11.05
C GLY A 75 8.95 15.63 -10.34
N ALA A 76 8.30 15.24 -9.24
CA ALA A 76 7.42 16.11 -8.45
C ALA A 76 8.17 16.94 -7.41
N CYS A 77 9.48 16.76 -7.27
CA CYS A 77 10.25 17.41 -6.21
C CYS A 77 11.44 18.15 -6.82
N THR A 78 11.64 19.38 -6.39
CA THR A 78 12.70 20.28 -6.85
C THR A 78 13.35 20.97 -5.65
N LEU A 79 14.48 21.64 -5.86
CA LEU A 79 15.01 22.60 -4.90
C LEU A 79 14.74 24.02 -5.43
N ASP A 80 14.43 24.95 -4.55
CA ASP A 80 14.31 26.37 -4.87
C ASP A 80 15.68 27.08 -4.84
N GLU A 81 15.66 28.41 -5.00
CA GLU A 81 16.85 29.26 -4.98
C GLU A 81 17.61 29.25 -3.63
N ASN A 82 16.92 28.94 -2.54
CA ASN A 82 17.49 28.83 -1.19
C ASN A 82 17.97 27.40 -0.87
N GLY A 83 17.82 26.46 -1.82
CA GLY A 83 18.14 25.06 -1.64
C GLY A 83 17.08 24.26 -0.86
N LEU A 84 15.91 24.84 -0.57
CA LEU A 84 14.82 24.17 0.11
C LEU A 84 14.01 23.32 -0.87
N SER A 85 13.53 22.17 -0.38
CA SER A 85 12.80 21.22 -1.20
C SER A 85 11.35 21.66 -1.43
N HIS A 86 10.95 21.88 -2.67
CA HIS A 86 9.57 22.15 -3.06
C HIS A 86 8.89 20.93 -3.70
N VAL A 87 7.56 20.84 -3.62
CA VAL A 87 6.74 19.77 -4.20
C VAL A 87 5.73 20.32 -5.21
N ASP A 88 5.78 19.82 -6.44
CA ASP A 88 4.72 20.03 -7.42
C ASP A 88 3.54 19.10 -7.10
N ILE A 89 2.49 19.68 -6.50
CA ILE A 89 1.26 18.98 -6.13
C ILE A 89 0.55 18.32 -7.32
N ARG A 90 0.77 18.81 -8.55
CA ARG A 90 0.13 18.26 -9.76
C ARG A 90 0.81 16.99 -10.23
N ARG A 91 2.11 16.83 -9.94
CA ARG A 91 2.89 15.64 -10.28
C ARG A 91 2.99 14.64 -9.14
N CYS A 92 2.82 15.09 -7.90
CA CYS A 92 2.90 14.23 -6.73
C CYS A 92 1.82 13.15 -6.77
N ARG A 93 2.22 11.90 -6.50
CA ARG A 93 1.35 10.72 -6.40
C ARG A 93 1.21 10.20 -4.97
N ALA A 94 1.68 10.96 -3.98
CA ALA A 94 1.71 10.58 -2.55
C ALA A 94 2.26 9.17 -2.24
N CYS A 95 3.17 8.64 -3.07
CA CYS A 95 3.70 7.28 -2.90
C CYS A 95 4.60 7.09 -1.66
N GLY A 96 5.01 8.18 -1.00
CA GLY A 96 5.77 8.12 0.25
C GLY A 96 7.27 7.82 0.15
N LYS A 97 7.81 7.52 -1.03
CA LYS A 97 9.25 7.21 -1.20
C LYS A 97 10.18 8.29 -0.64
N CYS A 98 9.79 9.53 -0.82
CA CYS A 98 10.59 10.66 -0.36
C CYS A 98 10.50 10.94 1.13
N VAL A 99 9.46 10.42 1.80
CA VAL A 99 9.36 10.43 3.26
C VAL A 99 10.42 9.48 3.81
N VAL A 100 10.42 8.23 3.34
CA VAL A 100 11.39 7.22 3.76
C VAL A 100 12.83 7.58 3.34
N GLY A 101 12.99 8.29 2.23
CA GLY A 101 14.30 8.73 1.75
C GLY A 101 14.83 10.02 2.39
N CYS A 102 14.06 10.69 3.24
CA CYS A 102 14.48 11.95 3.85
C CYS A 102 15.32 11.67 5.11
N PRO A 103 16.62 12.01 5.13
CA PRO A 103 17.50 11.67 6.25
C PRO A 103 17.19 12.45 7.53
N VAL A 104 16.46 13.57 7.42
CA VAL A 104 16.15 14.49 8.52
C VAL A 104 14.65 14.50 8.85
N GLY A 105 13.85 13.64 8.24
CA GLY A 105 12.40 13.59 8.48
C GLY A 105 11.60 14.80 7.98
N ALA A 106 12.22 15.72 7.22
CA ALA A 106 11.58 16.96 6.73
C ALA A 106 10.46 16.75 5.70
N ARG A 107 10.06 15.51 5.39
CA ARG A 107 9.09 15.19 4.32
C ARG A 107 8.08 14.23 4.88
N ASP A 108 6.80 14.51 4.67
CA ASP A 108 5.74 13.56 5.01
C ASP A 108 4.59 13.58 4.00
N ILE A 109 3.62 12.66 4.13
CA ILE A 109 2.34 12.69 3.42
C ILE A 109 1.30 13.36 4.32
N VAL A 110 0.62 14.38 3.80
CA VAL A 110 -0.32 15.21 4.59
C VAL A 110 -1.43 14.37 5.24
N SER A 111 -2.00 13.41 4.50
CA SER A 111 -3.09 12.54 4.97
C SER A 111 -2.63 11.29 5.72
N SER A 112 -1.34 10.94 5.64
CA SER A 112 -0.78 9.74 6.26
C SER A 112 0.64 10.01 6.77
N PRO A 113 0.76 10.82 7.84
CA PRO A 113 2.05 11.12 8.44
C PRO A 113 2.78 9.88 8.94
N HIS A 114 4.09 9.99 9.14
CA HIS A 114 4.94 8.93 9.67
C HIS A 114 4.49 8.48 11.05
N ASP A 115 4.24 9.44 11.94
CA ASP A 115 3.85 9.16 13.32
C ASP A 115 2.46 8.53 13.40
N TYR A 116 1.55 8.90 12.49
CA TYR A 116 0.24 8.25 12.38
C TYR A 116 0.38 6.74 12.10
N LEU A 117 1.28 6.35 11.20
CA LEU A 117 1.49 4.94 10.88
C LEU A 117 2.19 4.19 12.00
N LEU A 118 3.14 4.82 12.72
CA LEU A 118 3.75 4.20 13.90
C LEU A 118 2.73 3.99 15.01
N GLU A 119 1.87 4.98 15.27
CA GLU A 119 0.85 4.88 16.30
C GLU A 119 -0.20 3.83 15.94
N ALA A 120 -0.63 3.79 14.67
CA ALA A 120 -1.53 2.75 14.19
C ALA A 120 -0.96 1.34 14.40
N VAL A 121 0.35 1.15 14.24
CA VAL A 121 1.00 -0.14 14.54
C VAL A 121 0.89 -0.49 16.02
N ARG A 122 1.10 0.48 16.92
CA ARG A 122 1.01 0.26 18.39
C ARG A 122 -0.41 -0.06 18.81
N GLU A 123 -1.37 0.74 18.36
CA GLU A 123 -2.79 0.54 18.66
C GLU A 123 -3.29 -0.82 18.16
N LEU A 124 -2.90 -1.23 16.95
CA LEU A 124 -3.24 -2.56 16.44
C LEU A 124 -2.58 -3.68 17.26
N ALA A 125 -1.42 -3.45 17.87
CA ALA A 125 -0.80 -4.46 18.73
C ALA A 125 -1.62 -4.72 20.00
N ASP A 126 -2.37 -3.73 20.48
CA ASP A 126 -3.19 -3.83 21.69
C ASP A 126 -4.58 -4.43 21.45
N VAL A 127 -4.96 -4.65 20.19
CA VAL A 127 -6.22 -5.33 19.84
C VAL A 127 -6.17 -6.79 20.32
N GLU A 128 -7.16 -7.18 21.11
CA GLU A 128 -7.36 -8.56 21.54
C GLU A 128 -7.76 -9.42 20.33
N ALA A 129 -6.95 -10.44 20.04
CA ALA A 129 -7.23 -11.43 19.01
C ALA A 129 -6.75 -12.80 19.47
N GLU A 130 -7.48 -13.85 19.08
CA GLU A 130 -7.09 -15.23 19.36
C GLU A 130 -6.01 -15.70 18.38
N GLY A 131 -4.96 -16.33 18.90
CA GLY A 131 -3.86 -16.88 18.11
C GLY A 131 -2.69 -15.92 17.87
N ASP A 132 -1.89 -16.21 16.85
CA ASP A 132 -0.66 -15.49 16.53
C ASP A 132 -1.00 -14.17 15.82
N LYS A 133 -0.57 -13.01 16.37
CA LYS A 133 -0.91 -11.71 15.78
C LYS A 133 -0.06 -11.42 14.55
N VAL A 134 -0.71 -11.20 13.41
CA VAL A 134 -0.04 -10.90 12.13
C VAL A 134 -0.44 -9.52 11.63
N LEU A 135 0.52 -8.60 11.54
CA LEU A 135 0.28 -7.29 10.94
C LEU A 135 0.45 -7.36 9.41
N GLY A 136 -0.54 -6.87 8.66
CA GLY A 136 -0.47 -6.75 7.20
C GLY A 136 -0.36 -5.30 6.75
N PHE A 137 0.75 -4.91 6.13
CA PHE A 137 0.83 -3.62 5.43
C PHE A 137 0.27 -3.74 4.01
N LEU A 138 -0.85 -3.09 3.74
CA LEU A 138 -1.58 -3.21 2.48
C LEU A 138 -1.37 -1.97 1.61
N CYS A 139 -0.70 -2.14 0.47
CA CYS A 139 -0.54 -1.10 -0.54
C CYS A 139 -1.90 -0.66 -1.09
N SER A 140 -2.18 0.64 -1.07
CA SER A 140 -3.46 1.22 -1.55
C SER A 140 -3.78 0.91 -3.02
N GLY A 141 -2.77 0.60 -3.84
CA GLY A 141 -2.99 0.29 -5.25
C GLY A 141 -3.49 -1.12 -5.53
N CYS A 142 -3.05 -2.13 -4.75
CA CYS A 142 -3.35 -3.53 -5.05
C CYS A 142 -3.71 -4.36 -3.81
N GLY A 143 -2.94 -4.22 -2.72
CA GLY A 143 -3.16 -4.97 -1.49
C GLY A 143 -4.48 -4.62 -0.80
N TYR A 144 -4.74 -3.33 -0.62
CA TYR A 144 -5.96 -2.87 0.03
C TYR A 144 -7.22 -3.16 -0.80
N PRO A 145 -7.28 -2.88 -2.12
CA PRO A 145 -8.43 -3.25 -2.94
C PRO A 145 -8.69 -4.76 -2.99
N ALA A 146 -7.64 -5.60 -2.97
CA ALA A 146 -7.82 -7.05 -2.89
C ALA A 146 -8.43 -7.49 -1.55
N ALA A 147 -8.04 -6.84 -0.45
CA ALA A 147 -8.66 -7.07 0.85
C ALA A 147 -10.13 -6.62 0.88
N ASP A 148 -10.45 -5.48 0.26
CA ASP A 148 -11.84 -5.02 0.12
C ASP A 148 -12.67 -6.05 -0.68
N GLY A 149 -12.12 -6.57 -1.79
CA GLY A 149 -12.76 -7.62 -2.60
C GLY A 149 -12.84 -8.99 -1.93
N ALA A 150 -12.15 -9.20 -0.80
CA ALA A 150 -12.24 -10.44 -0.06
C ALA A 150 -13.63 -10.64 0.56
N SER A 151 -14.39 -9.56 0.82
CA SER A 151 -15.74 -9.68 1.39
C SER A 151 -16.68 -10.49 0.51
N ASP A 152 -16.61 -10.28 -0.80
CA ASP A 152 -17.46 -10.98 -1.77
C ASP A 152 -17.16 -12.48 -1.76
N PHE A 153 -15.87 -12.83 -1.68
CA PHE A 153 -15.44 -14.22 -1.60
C PHE A 153 -15.89 -14.90 -0.29
N VAL A 154 -15.76 -14.21 0.84
CA VAL A 154 -16.25 -14.71 2.14
C VAL A 154 -17.76 -14.94 2.09
N ALA A 155 -18.51 -14.04 1.46
CA ALA A 155 -19.95 -14.17 1.31
C ALA A 155 -20.36 -15.34 0.40
N GLU A 156 -19.63 -15.58 -0.69
CA GLU A 156 -19.93 -16.65 -1.66
C GLU A 156 -19.55 -18.05 -1.15
N ARG A 157 -18.41 -18.19 -0.49
CA ARG A 157 -17.84 -19.50 -0.12
C ARG A 157 -17.84 -19.81 1.37
N GLY A 158 -18.10 -18.82 2.22
CA GLY A 158 -18.08 -18.97 3.68
C GLY A 158 -16.68 -19.20 4.27
N VAL A 159 -15.61 -18.96 3.49
CA VAL A 159 -14.22 -19.13 3.92
C VAL A 159 -13.65 -17.76 4.23
N GLY A 160 -13.49 -17.46 5.53
CA GLY A 160 -12.80 -16.28 6.04
C GLY A 160 -11.31 -16.51 6.26
N TYR A 161 -10.63 -15.50 6.80
CA TYR A 161 -9.25 -15.58 7.28
C TYR A 161 -9.18 -15.24 8.79
N PRO A 162 -8.11 -15.61 9.51
CA PRO A 162 -7.96 -15.37 10.95
C PRO A 162 -8.19 -13.91 11.35
N THR A 163 -8.95 -13.69 12.43
CA THR A 163 -9.22 -12.35 12.99
C THR A 163 -8.01 -11.71 13.65
N SER A 164 -6.96 -12.49 13.92
CA SER A 164 -5.63 -12.06 14.37
C SER A 164 -4.74 -11.53 13.24
N PHE A 165 -5.23 -11.53 11.99
CA PHE A 165 -4.65 -10.76 10.89
C PHE A 165 -5.16 -9.32 10.93
N LEU A 166 -4.27 -8.36 11.15
CA LEU A 166 -4.61 -6.95 11.30
C LEU A 166 -4.11 -6.15 10.07
N PRO A 167 -5.01 -5.76 9.15
CA PRO A 167 -4.63 -4.99 7.97
C PRO A 167 -4.42 -3.50 8.31
N LEU A 168 -3.27 -2.95 7.91
CA LEU A 168 -2.94 -1.54 7.97
C LEU A 168 -2.67 -1.01 6.56
N ARG A 169 -3.48 -0.05 6.12
CA ARG A 169 -3.33 0.57 4.80
C ARG A 169 -2.11 1.48 4.75
N ILE A 170 -1.33 1.36 3.67
CA ILE A 170 -0.27 2.31 3.31
C ILE A 170 -0.45 2.82 1.87
N PRO A 171 -0.04 4.06 1.55
CA PRO A 171 -0.15 4.61 0.19
C PRO A 171 0.50 3.72 -0.87
N CYS A 172 1.68 3.17 -0.56
CA CYS A 172 2.45 2.33 -1.47
C CYS A 172 3.52 1.55 -0.70
N GLY A 173 4.03 0.43 -1.24
CA GLY A 173 5.26 -0.18 -0.74
C GLY A 173 6.45 0.80 -0.70
N GLY A 174 6.44 1.84 -1.55
CA GLY A 174 7.39 2.95 -1.48
C GLY A 174 7.39 3.68 -0.12
N ARG A 175 6.22 3.77 0.54
CA ARG A 175 6.02 4.39 1.85
C ARG A 175 6.42 3.49 3.01
N LEU A 176 6.53 2.17 2.80
CA LEU A 176 6.87 1.22 3.85
C LEU A 176 8.27 1.54 4.38
N ASP A 177 8.29 2.20 5.54
CA ASP A 177 9.50 2.44 6.30
C ASP A 177 9.86 1.17 7.08
N THR A 178 11.15 0.83 7.11
CA THR A 178 11.64 -0.30 7.90
C THR A 178 11.36 -0.12 9.40
N LEU A 179 11.23 1.13 9.88
CA LEU A 179 10.83 1.42 11.24
C LEU A 179 9.46 0.86 11.60
N TYR A 180 8.52 0.78 10.65
CA TYR A 180 7.18 0.24 10.92
C TYR A 180 7.23 -1.26 11.17
N VAL A 181 8.06 -1.97 10.41
CA VAL A 181 8.26 -3.41 10.58
C VAL A 181 8.98 -3.70 11.90
N LEU A 182 10.00 -2.90 12.23
CA LEU A 182 10.71 -3.02 13.51
C LEU A 182 9.81 -2.71 14.69
N GLU A 183 8.98 -1.66 14.60
CA GLU A 183 8.02 -1.30 15.64
C GLU A 183 6.96 -2.39 15.81
N ALA A 184 6.49 -3.00 14.73
CA ALA A 184 5.54 -4.12 14.81
C ALA A 184 6.12 -5.30 15.60
N PHE A 185 7.35 -5.74 15.28
CA PHE A 185 7.98 -6.81 16.07
C PHE A 185 8.23 -6.39 17.53
N LYS A 186 8.62 -5.14 17.77
CA LYS A 186 8.80 -4.60 19.13
C LYS A 186 7.48 -4.55 19.92
N ALA A 187 6.36 -4.26 19.26
CA ALA A 187 5.03 -4.22 19.85
C ALA A 187 4.43 -5.62 20.08
N GLY A 188 5.12 -6.69 19.67
CA GLY A 188 4.74 -8.07 19.98
C GLY A 188 3.96 -8.77 18.87
N PHE A 189 4.00 -8.29 17.62
CA PHE A 189 3.45 -9.05 16.50
C PHE A 189 4.25 -10.33 16.24
N ASP A 190 3.53 -11.43 16.06
CA ASP A 190 4.05 -12.75 15.73
C ASP A 190 4.53 -12.84 14.28
N GLY A 191 3.98 -12.03 13.39
CA GLY A 191 4.57 -11.83 12.08
C GLY A 191 4.13 -10.54 11.41
N VAL A 192 4.86 -10.18 10.37
CA VAL A 192 4.60 -9.00 9.56
C VAL A 192 4.55 -9.44 8.11
N CYS A 193 3.55 -8.98 7.38
CA CYS A 193 3.45 -9.23 5.95
C CYS A 193 3.17 -7.94 5.20
N VAL A 194 3.55 -7.92 3.92
CA VAL A 194 3.38 -6.75 3.06
C VAL A 194 2.70 -7.18 1.77
N TYR A 195 1.51 -6.65 1.54
CA TYR A 195 0.72 -6.85 0.33
C TYR A 195 1.01 -5.74 -0.66
N ARG A 196 1.65 -6.09 -1.77
CA ARG A 196 2.13 -5.17 -2.79
C ARG A 196 1.60 -5.54 -4.17
N CYS A 197 1.69 -4.57 -5.08
CA CYS A 197 1.51 -4.84 -6.49
C CYS A 197 2.65 -5.72 -7.02
N ARG A 198 2.30 -6.60 -7.97
CA ARG A 198 3.26 -7.39 -8.76
C ARG A 198 4.32 -6.52 -9.42
N GLU A 199 5.48 -7.13 -9.68
CA GLU A 199 6.51 -6.50 -10.50
C GLU A 199 5.96 -6.09 -11.88
N GLY A 200 6.37 -4.92 -12.38
CA GLY A 200 5.82 -4.33 -13.60
C GLY A 200 4.43 -3.68 -13.48
N HIS A 201 3.72 -3.91 -12.38
CA HIS A 201 2.34 -3.41 -12.17
C HIS A 201 2.22 -2.39 -11.04
N CYS A 202 3.32 -1.77 -10.61
CA CYS A 202 3.24 -0.76 -9.57
C CYS A 202 2.56 0.52 -10.09
N HIS A 203 1.47 0.92 -9.42
CA HIS A 203 0.77 2.18 -9.72
C HIS A 203 1.66 3.41 -9.54
N ASN A 204 2.72 3.26 -8.74
CA ASN A 204 3.72 4.30 -8.49
C ASN A 204 5.07 4.00 -9.16
N LEU A 205 5.04 3.31 -10.30
CA LEU A 205 6.16 2.92 -11.17
C LEU A 205 7.13 1.88 -10.55
N ILE A 206 7.82 2.24 -9.47
CA ILE A 206 8.90 1.42 -8.89
C ILE A 206 8.87 1.34 -7.35
N GLY A 207 7.78 1.80 -6.72
CA GLY A 207 7.69 1.83 -5.26
C GLY A 207 7.78 0.45 -4.60
N ASN A 208 7.32 -0.59 -5.28
CA ASN A 208 7.42 -1.98 -4.85
C ASN A 208 8.88 -2.49 -4.96
N LEU A 209 9.58 -2.24 -6.07
CA LEU A 209 10.99 -2.62 -6.23
C LEU A 209 11.91 -1.98 -5.18
N ASP A 210 11.69 -0.70 -4.88
CA ASP A 210 12.46 -0.01 -3.82
C ASP A 210 12.14 -0.56 -2.42
N MET A 211 10.93 -1.06 -2.21
CA MET A 211 10.57 -1.78 -0.99
C MET A 211 11.31 -3.11 -0.87
N ASP A 212 11.42 -3.90 -1.95
CA ASP A 212 12.15 -5.18 -1.91
C ASP A 212 13.60 -4.98 -1.49
N ARG A 213 14.27 -3.97 -2.05
CA ARG A 213 15.65 -3.62 -1.70
C ARG A 213 15.80 -3.34 -0.21
N ARG A 214 14.88 -2.54 0.36
CA ARG A 214 14.87 -2.20 1.79
C ARG A 214 14.55 -3.41 2.67
N ILE A 215 13.54 -4.21 2.31
CA ILE A 215 13.16 -5.40 3.08
C ILE A 215 14.28 -6.45 3.05
N ASN A 216 14.91 -6.67 1.91
CA ASN A 216 16.02 -7.62 1.81
C ASN A 216 17.20 -7.23 2.70
N LEU A 217 17.50 -5.94 2.81
CA LEU A 217 18.48 -5.46 3.80
C LEU A 217 17.97 -5.65 5.24
N LEU A 218 16.71 -5.30 5.50
CA LEU A 218 16.08 -5.44 6.82
C LEU A 218 16.11 -6.89 7.33
N ARG A 219 15.94 -7.90 6.46
CA ARG A 219 16.04 -9.31 6.84
C ARG A 219 17.37 -9.65 7.50
N THR A 220 18.47 -9.05 7.03
CA THR A 220 19.79 -9.22 7.66
C THR A 220 19.83 -8.60 9.06
N VAL A 221 19.21 -7.43 9.23
CA VAL A 221 19.08 -6.76 10.52
C VAL A 221 18.22 -7.59 11.48
N LEU A 222 17.09 -8.16 11.03
CA LEU A 222 16.23 -9.02 11.85
C LEU A 222 16.99 -10.24 12.38
N ARG A 223 17.72 -10.96 11.51
CA ARG A 223 18.56 -12.09 11.93
C ARG A 223 19.61 -11.69 12.97
N SER A 224 20.23 -10.52 12.82
CA SER A 224 21.21 -10.01 13.81
C SER A 224 20.59 -9.71 15.18
N ARG A 225 19.27 -9.55 15.24
CA ARG A 225 18.48 -9.35 16.47
C ARG A 225 17.76 -10.62 16.94
N ASN A 226 18.14 -11.79 16.41
CA ASN A 226 17.52 -13.08 16.71
C ASN A 226 16.01 -13.14 16.38
N ILE A 227 15.57 -12.32 15.43
CA ILE A 227 14.22 -12.38 14.86
C ILE A 227 14.34 -13.21 13.58
N ASP A 228 13.54 -14.27 13.51
CA ASP A 228 13.44 -15.10 12.32
C ASP A 228 12.83 -14.27 11.18
N ASP A 229 13.61 -14.00 10.14
CA ASP A 229 13.19 -13.15 9.03
C ASP A 229 12.14 -13.82 8.12
N ALA A 230 11.91 -15.13 8.27
CA ALA A 230 10.78 -15.80 7.64
C ALA A 230 9.42 -15.33 8.19
N ARG A 231 9.41 -14.70 9.38
CA ARG A 231 8.24 -13.99 9.94
C ARG A 231 7.92 -12.68 9.23
N LEU A 232 8.80 -12.23 8.31
CA LEU A 232 8.55 -11.08 7.42
C LEU A 232 8.26 -11.56 5.98
N ARG A 233 6.99 -11.52 5.61
CA ARG A 233 6.47 -12.02 4.33
C ARG A 233 6.15 -10.90 3.36
N ILE A 234 6.37 -11.15 2.08
CA ILE A 234 5.93 -10.27 0.99
C ILE A 234 4.95 -11.08 0.14
N VAL A 235 3.79 -10.48 -0.17
CA VAL A 235 2.75 -11.09 -0.99
C VAL A 235 2.46 -10.17 -2.18
N ASP A 236 2.71 -10.68 -3.38
CA ASP A 236 2.34 -9.99 -4.62
C ASP A 236 0.89 -10.29 -4.96
N ILE A 237 0.07 -9.25 -5.12
CA ILE A 237 -1.36 -9.39 -5.38
C ILE A 237 -1.84 -8.34 -6.40
N SER A 238 -2.90 -8.67 -7.15
CA SER A 238 -3.64 -7.73 -8.00
C SER A 238 -4.88 -7.21 -7.27
N PRO A 239 -5.35 -5.98 -7.56
CA PRO A 239 -6.51 -5.38 -6.89
C PRO A 239 -7.81 -6.19 -7.00
N PHE A 240 -7.91 -7.13 -7.95
CA PHE A 240 -9.12 -7.94 -8.20
C PHE A 240 -9.00 -9.39 -7.70
N GLU A 241 -8.03 -9.69 -6.84
CA GLU A 241 -7.77 -11.06 -6.36
C GLU A 241 -8.18 -11.22 -4.90
N GLY A 242 -9.45 -10.98 -4.59
CA GLY A 242 -9.99 -11.11 -3.24
C GLY A 242 -9.96 -12.56 -2.72
N ASP A 243 -10.20 -13.53 -3.60
CA ASP A 243 -10.05 -14.96 -3.33
C ASP A 243 -8.61 -15.30 -2.89
N ARG A 244 -7.64 -14.87 -3.68
CA ARG A 244 -6.22 -15.08 -3.41
C ARG A 244 -5.76 -14.32 -2.18
N PHE A 245 -6.39 -13.18 -1.85
CA PHE A 245 -6.10 -12.46 -0.61
C PHE A 245 -6.39 -13.36 0.58
N VAL A 246 -7.61 -13.92 0.68
CA VAL A 246 -7.99 -14.86 1.76
C VAL A 246 -7.03 -16.04 1.84
N GLU A 247 -6.81 -16.74 0.73
CA GLU A 247 -5.90 -17.90 0.68
C GLU A 247 -4.47 -17.55 1.12
N SER A 248 -3.99 -16.36 0.72
CA SER A 248 -2.64 -15.92 1.06
C SER A 248 -2.50 -15.54 2.54
N VAL A 249 -3.55 -14.99 3.17
CA VAL A 249 -3.56 -14.70 4.61
C VAL A 249 -3.44 -16.01 5.37
N ASP A 250 -4.25 -17.01 5.03
CA ASP A 250 -4.21 -18.33 5.67
C ASP A 250 -2.84 -19.00 5.53
N ALA A 251 -2.24 -18.93 4.34
CA ALA A 251 -0.91 -19.47 4.08
C ALA A 251 0.19 -18.75 4.90
N VAL A 252 0.12 -17.42 4.98
CA VAL A 252 1.04 -16.60 5.78
C VAL A 252 0.88 -16.93 7.26
N TYR A 253 -0.35 -16.95 7.75
CA TYR A 253 -0.68 -17.26 9.13
C TYR A 253 -0.17 -18.65 9.53
N SER A 254 -0.50 -19.68 8.75
CA SER A 254 -0.05 -21.06 8.99
C SER A 254 1.48 -21.19 9.05
N THR A 255 2.17 -20.45 8.18
CA THR A 255 3.65 -20.39 8.19
C THR A 255 4.16 -19.76 9.48
N ILE A 256 3.61 -18.61 9.88
CA ILE A 256 4.01 -17.89 11.09
C ILE A 256 3.73 -18.75 12.32
N SER A 257 2.54 -19.33 12.45
CA SER A 257 2.19 -20.23 13.54
C SER A 257 3.14 -21.41 13.66
N THR A 258 3.60 -21.98 12.53
CA THR A 258 4.60 -23.05 12.53
C THR A 258 5.94 -22.55 13.07
N LEU A 259 6.37 -21.35 12.70
CA LEU A 259 7.64 -20.77 13.15
C LEU A 259 7.63 -20.34 14.63
N VAL A 260 6.47 -19.90 15.13
CA VAL A 260 6.30 -19.51 16.53
C VAL A 260 6.19 -20.74 17.42
N ASN A 261 5.29 -21.67 17.10
CA ASN A 261 5.02 -22.86 17.91
C ASN A 261 6.07 -23.96 17.72
N GLY A 262 6.71 -24.03 16.55
CA GLY A 262 7.81 -24.96 16.27
C GLY A 262 9.10 -24.68 17.05
N LYS A 263 9.19 -23.55 17.74
CA LYS A 263 10.26 -23.26 18.71
C LYS A 263 10.06 -23.96 20.06
N GLY A 264 9.03 -24.80 20.21
CA GLY A 264 8.84 -25.74 21.30
C GLY A 264 9.26 -27.18 20.94
N GLY A 265 10.56 -27.45 20.77
CA GLY A 265 11.12 -28.81 20.59
C GLY A 265 12.67 -28.79 20.62
N PRO A 266 13.35 -29.78 21.22
CA PRO A 266 14.56 -29.53 22.04
C PRO A 266 15.87 -29.49 21.24
N GLN A 267 16.65 -28.43 21.42
CA GLN A 267 18.01 -28.36 22.02
C GLN A 267 18.68 -27.03 21.72
#